data_AF-A0A965PV56-F1
#
_entry.id   AF-A0A965PV56-F1
#
_cell.length_a   1.000
_cell.length_b   1.000
_cell.length_c   1.000
_cell.angle_alpha   90.00
_cell.angle_beta   90.00
_cell.angle_gamma   90.00
#
_symmetry.space_group_name_H-M   'P 1'
#
loop_
_entity.id
_entity.type
_entity.pdbx_description
1 polymer ?
#
loop_
_entity_poly.entity_id
_entity_poly.type
_entity_poly.pdbx_seq_one_letter_code
_entity_poly.pdbx_strand_id
1 'polypeptide(L)' 'MNRLAAILPPEQVLTGTGIASKKRAFEEVGFLFEAQHGLSRALVTDSLFSRERLGSTGLGNGVAIP' A
#
# COMPACT_ATOMS: atom_id res chain seq x y z
N MET A 1 23.12 -4.03 -1.71
CA MET A 1 21.67 -4.05 -1.99
C MET A 1 20.96 -4.82 -0.88
N ASN A 2 19.78 -4.36 -0.45
CA ASN A 2 18.98 -5.06 0.55
C ASN A 2 17.85 -5.87 -0.14
N ARG A 3 17.01 -6.56 0.65
CA ARG A 3 15.92 -7.40 0.12
C ARG A 3 14.82 -6.61 -0.60
N LEU A 4 14.63 -5.32 -0.29
CA LEU A 4 13.63 -4.49 -0.95
C LEU A 4 13.96 -4.22 -2.42
N ALA A 5 15.25 -4.14 -2.75
CA ALA A 5 15.69 -3.93 -4.14
C ALA A 5 15.18 -5.00 -5.12
N ALA A 6 14.83 -6.19 -4.63
CA ALA A 6 14.29 -7.27 -5.45
C ALA A 6 12.78 -7.17 -5.70
N ILE A 7 12.03 -6.38 -4.91
CA ILE A 7 10.56 -6.38 -4.92
C ILE A 7 9.93 -4.98 -5.02
N LEU A 8 10.71 -3.91 -4.89
CA LEU A 8 10.22 -2.54 -4.91
C LEU A 8 10.94 -1.71 -5.99
N PRO A 9 10.54 -1.86 -7.27
CA PRO A 9 11.08 -1.06 -8.35
C PRO A 9 10.56 0.39 -8.27
N PRO A 10 11.24 1.38 -8.88
CA PRO A 10 10.89 2.80 -8.77
C PRO A 10 9.44 3.14 -9.15
N GLU A 11 8.85 2.39 -10.08
CA GLU A 11 7.47 2.57 -10.53
C GLU A 11 6.45 2.31 -9.40
N GLN A 12 6.85 1.62 -8.33
CA GLN A 12 6.02 1.38 -7.14
C GLN A 12 6.17 2.46 -6.06
N VAL A 13 6.99 3.49 -6.30
CA VAL A 13 7.26 4.56 -5.34
C VAL A 13 6.44 5.78 -5.72
N LEU A 14 5.39 6.04 -4.94
CA LEU A 14 4.56 7.23 -5.08
C LEU A 14 4.98 8.30 -4.06
N THR A 15 5.12 9.55 -4.51
CA THR A 15 5.44 10.69 -3.64
C THR A 15 4.52 11.87 -3.96
N GLY A 16 4.27 12.74 -2.97
CA GLY A 16 3.41 13.91 -3.15
C GLY A 16 1.94 13.59 -3.41
N THR A 17 1.48 12.37 -3.08
CA THR A 17 0.09 11.95 -3.24
C THR A 17 -0.74 12.63 -2.15
N GLY A 18 -1.65 13.54 -2.54
CA GLY A 18 -2.53 14.26 -1.62
C GLY A 18 -3.63 13.37 -1.02
N ILE A 19 -3.24 12.37 -0.23
CA ILE A 19 -4.13 11.34 0.29
C ILE A 19 -4.75 11.80 1.61
N ALA A 20 -6.06 12.02 1.60
CA ALA A 20 -6.79 12.56 2.75
C ALA A 20 -7.27 11.52 3.77
N SER A 21 -7.17 10.22 3.48
CA SER A 21 -7.63 9.16 4.40
C SER A 21 -6.94 7.83 4.19
N LYS A 22 -6.93 6.99 5.23
CA LYS A 22 -6.41 5.62 5.19
C LYS A 22 -7.07 4.76 4.10
N LYS A 23 -8.40 4.91 3.94
CA LYS A 23 -9.14 4.22 2.87
C LYS A 23 -8.61 4.56 1.49
N ARG A 24 -8.39 5.85 1.22
CA ARG A 24 -7.81 6.26 -0.06
C ARG A 24 -6.37 5.81 -0.23
N ALA A 25 -5.58 5.74 0.85
CA ALA A 25 -4.24 5.16 0.78
C ALA A 25 -4.27 3.69 0.31
N PHE A 26 -5.14 2.86 0.87
CA PHE A 26 -5.23 1.44 0.50
C PHE A 26 -5.78 1.25 -0.91
N GLU A 27 -6.74 2.07 -1.31
CA GLU A 27 -7.26 2.07 -2.67
C GLU A 27 -6.20 2.46 -3.72
N GLU A 28 -5.30 3.39 -3.38
CA GLU A 28 -4.18 3.80 -4.23
C GLU A 28 -3.18 2.65 -4.41
N VAL A 29 -2.87 1.93 -3.32
CA VAL A 29 -2.08 0.70 -3.39
C VAL A 29 -2.78 -0.34 -4.27
N GLY A 30 -4.09 -0.48 -4.16
CA GLY A 30 -4.87 -1.36 -5.03
C GLY A 30 -4.75 -1.01 -6.51
N PHE A 31 -4.80 0.28 -6.87
CA PHE A 31 -4.56 0.73 -8.26
C PHE A 31 -3.14 0.40 -8.73
N LEU A 32 -2.13 0.62 -7.89
CA LEU A 32 -0.74 0.33 -8.21
C LEU A 32 -0.52 -1.16 -8.49
N PHE A 33 -1.09 -2.03 -7.65
CA PHE A 33 -0.97 -3.48 -7.81
C PHE A 33 -1.77 -4.02 -8.99
N GLU A 34 -2.91 -3.43 -9.31
CA GLU A 34 -3.67 -3.75 -10.52
C GLU A 34 -2.87 -3.41 -11.77
N ALA A 35 -2.31 -2.20 -11.84
CA ALA A 35 -1.54 -1.73 -12.99
C ALA A 35 -0.25 -2.55 -13.23
N GLN A 36 0.42 -2.99 -12.16
CA GLN A 36 1.74 -3.63 -12.29
C GLN A 36 1.72 -5.15 -12.21
N HIS A 37 0.75 -5.73 -11.50
CA HIS A 37 0.70 -7.17 -11.23
C HIS A 37 -0.59 -7.83 -11.72
N GLY A 38 -1.54 -7.06 -12.29
CA GLY A 38 -2.82 -7.58 -12.76
C GLY A 38 -3.72 -8.11 -11.64
N LEU A 39 -3.44 -7.75 -10.39
CA LEU A 39 -4.25 -8.14 -9.25
C LEU A 39 -5.47 -7.23 -9.12
N SER A 40 -6.64 -7.81 -8.83
CA SER A 40 -7.85 -7.01 -8.60
C SER A 40 -7.63 -5.96 -7.52
N ARG A 41 -7.89 -4.69 -7.86
CA ARG A 41 -7.82 -3.59 -6.89
C ARG A 41 -8.67 -3.83 -5.65
N ALA A 42 -9.86 -4.42 -5.83
CA ALA A 42 -10.76 -4.73 -4.73
C ALA A 42 -10.13 -5.77 -3.79
N LEU A 43 -9.54 -6.83 -4.35
CA LEU A 43 -8.85 -7.87 -3.58
C LEU A 43 -7.72 -7.29 -2.73
N VAL A 44 -6.88 -6.44 -3.31
CA VAL A 44 -5.75 -5.82 -2.60
C VAL A 44 -6.26 -4.90 -1.48
N THR A 45 -7.22 -4.03 -1.80
CA THR A 45 -7.78 -3.07 -0.84
C THR A 45 -8.44 -3.79 0.34
N ASP A 46 -9.25 -4.82 0.07
CA ASP A 46 -9.95 -5.60 1.08
C ASP A 46 -8.99 -6.41 1.95
N SER A 47 -7.92 -6.93 1.37
CA SER A 47 -6.87 -7.66 2.11
C SER A 47 -6.14 -6.74 3.08
N LEU A 48 -5.72 -5.55 2.63
CA LEU A 48 -5.08 -4.53 3.48
C LEU A 48 -6.02 -4.08 4.60
N PHE A 49 -7.29 -3.83 4.29
CA PHE A 49 -8.28 -3.48 5.30
C PHE A 49 -8.53 -4.61 6.31
N SER A 50 -8.58 -5.85 5.83
CA SER A 50 -8.76 -7.01 6.69
C SER A 50 -7.62 -7.14 7.70
N ARG A 51 -6.38 -6.91 7.26
CA ARG A 51 -5.21 -6.87 8.16
C ARG A 51 -5.29 -5.71 9.13
N GLU A 52 -5.58 -4.51 8.66
CA GLU A 52 -5.63 -3.29 9.48
C GLU A 52 -6.68 -3.38 10.61
N ARG A 53 -7.80 -4.09 10.37
CA ARG A 53 -8.84 -4.33 11.39
C ARG A 53 -8.38 -5.15 12.59
N LEU A 54 -7.30 -5.94 12.45
CA LEU A 54 -6.72 -6.71 13.57
C LEU A 54 -5.91 -5.82 14.52
N GLY A 55 -5.56 -4.61 14.08
CA GLY A 55 -4.74 -3.67 14.83
C GLY A 55 -3.94 -2.80 13.88
N SER A 56 -3.78 -1.54 14.26
CA SER A 56 -3.04 -0.53 13.50
C SER A 56 -1.67 -1.05 13.08
N THR A 57 -1.34 -0.87 11.81
CA THR A 57 0.00 -1.15 11.25
C THR A 57 0.95 0.05 11.35
N GLY A 58 0.50 1.14 11.98
CA GLY A 58 1.32 2.31 12.29
C GLY A 58 2.42 1.98 13.30
N LEU A 59 3.65 2.36 12.98
CA LEU A 59 4.82 2.20 13.84
C LEU A 59 5.12 3.45 14.68
N GLY A 60 4.33 4.51 14.51
CA GLY A 60 4.58 5.84 15.07
C GLY A 60 5.37 6.73 14.12
N ASN A 61 5.57 8.00 14.50
CA ASN A 61 6.35 9.00 13.74
C ASN A 61 5.93 9.15 12.26
N GLY A 62 4.65 8.94 11.95
CA GLY A 62 4.14 9.06 10.57
C GLY A 62 4.46 7.89 9.64
N VAL A 63 4.93 6.75 10.17
CA VAL A 63 5.28 5.55 9.37
C VAL A 63 4.31 4.40 9.66
N ALA A 64 3.99 3.61 8.62
CA ALA A 64 3.16 2.40 8.72
C ALA A 64 3.67 1.29 7.77
N ILE A 65 3.34 0.04 8.08
CA ILE A 65 3.57 -1.13 7.21
C ILE A 65 2.24 -1.92 7.09
N PRO A 66 1.31 -1.44 6.24
CA PRO A 66 -0.03 -2.03 6.05
C PRO A 66 -0.03 -3.49 5.60
#